data_AF-A0A1G7F487-F1
#
_entry.id   AF-A0A1G7F487-F1
#
_cell.length_a   1.000
_cell.length_b   1.000
_cell.length_c   1.000
_cell.angle_alpha   90.00
_cell.angle_beta   90.00
_cell.angle_gamma   90.00
#
_symmetry.space_group_name_H-M   'P 1'
#
loop_
_entity.id
_entity.type
_entity.pdbx_description
1 polymer ?
#
loop_
_entity_poly.entity_id
_entity_poly.type
_entity_poly.pdbx_seq_one_letter_code
_entity_poly.pdbx_strand_id
1 'polypeptide(L)' 'MCKVQVSADKEGLIGEPTLAESSKLGIHSATGLRLSCQTLLTGNPGTVTVEVPEDPLKAIIRRKLAEQEDDSLW' A
#
# COMPACT_ATOMS: atom_id res chain seq x y z
N MET A 1 4.30 -8.20 -0.89
CA MET A 1 3.80 -7.61 0.38
C MET A 1 2.39 -7.04 0.14
N CYS A 2 1.42 -7.22 1.04
CA CYS A 2 0.04 -6.71 0.87
C CYS A 2 -0.22 -5.36 1.58
N LYS A 3 0.80 -4.71 2.13
CA LYS A 3 0.69 -3.42 2.80
C LYS A 3 0.56 -2.31 1.76
N VAL A 4 -0.51 -1.53 1.83
CA VAL A 4 -0.83 -0.45 0.88
C VAL A 4 -1.34 0.77 1.63
N GLN A 5 -1.25 1.94 1.00
CA GLN A 5 -1.94 3.15 1.46
C GLN A 5 -3.22 3.30 0.62
N VAL A 6 -4.36 3.51 1.27
CA VAL A 6 -5.66 3.60 0.61
C VAL A 6 -6.34 4.90 0.96
N SER A 7 -6.87 5.60 -0.04
CA SER A 7 -7.73 6.76 0.13
C SER A 7 -8.99 6.60 -0.73
N ALA A 8 -10.06 7.26 -0.32
CA ALA A 8 -11.33 7.28 -1.04
C ALA A 8 -11.83 8.72 -1.15
N ASP A 9 -12.49 9.03 -2.26
CA ASP A 9 -13.11 10.34 -2.49
C ASP A 9 -14.35 10.58 -1.62
N LYS A 10 -14.99 9.50 -1.16
CA LYS A 10 -16.17 9.52 -0.30
C LYS A 10 -16.05 8.52 0.84
N GLU A 11 -16.70 8.84 1.95
CA GLU A 11 -16.85 7.92 3.08
C GLU A 11 -17.72 6.72 2.70
N GLY A 12 -17.47 5.59 3.36
CA GLY A 12 -18.26 4.37 3.15
C GLY A 12 -18.02 3.66 1.82
N LEU A 13 -16.98 4.01 1.06
CA LEU A 13 -16.51 3.24 -0.11
C LEU A 13 -15.63 2.04 0.30
N ILE A 14 -14.93 2.17 1.43
CA ILE A 14 -14.02 1.16 1.98
C ILE A 14 -14.61 0.65 3.27
N GLY A 15 -14.62 -0.67 3.45
CA GLY A 15 -15.05 -1.31 4.68
C GLY A 15 -14.08 -1.09 5.83
N GLU A 16 -14.62 -1.15 7.05
CA GLU A 16 -13.85 -1.06 8.29
C GLU A 16 -12.76 -2.14 8.36
N PRO A 17 -11.63 -1.86 9.03
CA PRO A 17 -10.58 -2.84 9.22
C PRO A 17 -11.08 -4.01 10.06
N THR A 18 -10.63 -5.22 9.72
CA THR A 18 -10.96 -6.39 10.53
C THR A 18 -10.24 -6.33 11.88
N LEU A 19 -10.71 -7.09 12.88
CA LEU A 19 -10.02 -7.16 14.18
C LEU A 19 -8.57 -7.66 14.05
N ALA A 20 -8.33 -8.61 13.15
CA ALA A 20 -7.00 -9.13 12.87
C ALA A 20 -6.10 -8.06 12.22
N GLU A 21 -6.62 -7.30 11.27
CA GLU A 21 -5.92 -6.18 10.63
C GLU A 21 -5.55 -5.10 11.66
N SER A 22 -6.55 -4.69 12.44
CA SER A 22 -6.43 -3.66 13.47
C SER A 22 -5.41 -4.04 14.53
N SER A 23 -5.42 -5.30 14.97
CA SER A 23 -4.44 -5.81 15.95
C SER A 23 -3.02 -5.88 15.38
N LYS A 24 -2.87 -6.13 14.08
CA LYS A 24 -1.57 -6.27 13.40
C LYS A 24 -0.92 -4.94 13.05
N LEU A 25 -1.73 -3.95 12.67
CA LEU A 25 -1.25 -2.63 12.23
C LEU A 25 -1.50 -1.52 13.25
N GLY A 26 -2.30 -1.74 14.29
CA GLY A 26 -2.68 -0.71 15.27
C GLY A 26 -3.62 0.37 14.71
N ILE A 27 -4.35 0.06 13.64
CA ILE A 27 -5.22 1.01 12.92
C ILE A 27 -6.68 0.84 13.32
N HIS A 28 -7.44 1.94 13.22
CA HIS A 28 -8.88 1.96 13.49
C HIS A 28 -9.66 2.73 12.40
N SER A 29 -8.98 3.15 11.34
CA SER A 29 -9.56 3.92 10.24
C SER A 29 -9.71 3.05 8.99
N ALA A 30 -10.81 3.25 8.26
CA ALA A 30 -11.02 2.61 6.97
C ALA A 30 -10.02 3.09 5.89
N THR A 31 -9.59 4.36 5.97
CA THR A 31 -8.60 4.97 5.08
C THR A 31 -7.22 5.07 5.74
N GLY A 32 -6.18 5.12 4.93
CA GLY A 32 -4.78 5.17 5.36
C GLY A 32 -4.03 3.87 5.10
N LEU A 33 -3.18 3.47 6.04
CA LEU A 33 -2.39 2.25 5.92
C LEU A 33 -3.27 1.02 6.11
N ARG A 34 -3.33 0.12 5.12
CA ARG A 34 -4.18 -1.09 5.12
C ARG A 34 -3.42 -2.31 4.59
N LEU A 35 -3.98 -3.50 4.82
CA LEU A 35 -3.61 -4.73 4.16
C LEU A 35 -4.60 -5.03 3.03
N SER A 36 -4.15 -4.93 1.78
CA SER A 36 -4.99 -5.09 0.59
C SER A 36 -5.73 -6.43 0.55
N CYS A 37 -5.19 -7.49 1.16
CA CYS A 37 -5.84 -8.80 1.24
C CYS A 37 -7.01 -8.86 2.24
N GLN A 38 -7.18 -7.86 3.09
CA GLN A 38 -8.24 -7.78 4.11
C GLN A 38 -9.19 -6.59 3.89
N THR A 39 -8.83 -5.66 2.99
CA THR A 39 -9.67 -4.53 2.62
C THR A 39 -10.81 -4.96 1.70
N LEU A 40 -12.03 -4.58 2.04
CA LEU A 40 -13.23 -4.80 1.21
C LEU A 40 -13.79 -3.46 0.71
N LEU A 41 -14.31 -3.47 -0.51
CA LEU A 41 -15.07 -2.35 -1.07
C LEU A 41 -16.56 -2.60 -0.83
N THR A 42 -17.30 -1.55 -0.51
CA THR A 42 -18.74 -1.64 -0.17
C THR A 42 -19.65 -1.72 -1.40
N GLY A 43 -19.12 -1.47 -2.60
CA GLY A 43 -19.90 -1.43 -3.85
C GLY A 43 -20.59 -0.08 -4.12
N ASN A 44 -20.39 0.92 -3.26
CA ASN A 44 -20.88 2.27 -3.48
C ASN A 44 -20.15 2.95 -4.66
N PRO A 45 -20.82 3.83 -5.43
CA PRO A 45 -20.19 4.52 -6.55
C PRO A 45 -19.23 5.62 -6.08
N GLY A 46 -17.98 5.53 -6.52
CA GLY A 46 -16.92 6.48 -6.18
C GLY A 46 -15.56 6.00 -6.67
N THR A 47 -14.50 6.67 -6.22
CA THR A 47 -13.12 6.37 -6.60
C THR A 47 -12.28 6.05 -5.38
N VAL A 48 -11.56 4.93 -5.45
CA VAL A 48 -10.59 4.53 -4.43
C VAL A 48 -9.20 4.56 -5.05
N THR A 49 -8.28 5.27 -4.41
CA THR A 49 -6.87 5.34 -4.80
C THR A 49 -6.05 4.46 -3.88
N VAL A 50 -5.22 3.61 -4.47
CA VAL A 50 -4.34 2.69 -3.75
C VAL A 50 -2.90 2.97 -4.15
N GLU A 51 -2.09 3.39 -3.18
CA GLU A 51 -0.65 3.55 -3.38
C GLU A 51 0.07 2.31 -2.83
N VAL A 52 0.86 1.67 -3.69
CA VAL A 52 1.64 0.50 -3.34
C VAL A 52 3.08 0.94 -3.07
N PRO A 53 3.57 0.86 -1.82
CA PRO A 53 4.95 1.24 -1.52
C PRO A 53 5.93 0.30 -2.22
N GLU A 54 7.04 0.86 -2.71
CA GLU A 54 8.15 0.06 -3.25
C GLU A 54 8.73 -0.85 -2.15
N ASP A 55 9.02 -2.10 -2.50
CA ASP A 55 9.68 -3.02 -1.57
C ASP A 55 11.10 -2.52 -1.27
N PRO A 56 11.51 -2.42 0.02
CA PRO A 56 12.85 -1.93 0.37
C PRO A 56 13.98 -2.74 -0.29
N LEU A 57 13.80 -4.05 -0.48
CA LEU A 57 14.81 -4.87 -1.18
C LEU A 57 14.90 -4.48 -2.66
N LYS A 58 13.75 -4.22 -3.30
CA LYS A 58 13.71 -3.79 -4.69
C LYS A 58 14.36 -2.41 -4.87
N ALA A 59 14.11 -1.48 -3.95
CA ALA A 59 14.75 -0.18 -3.94
C ALA A 59 16.28 -0.29 -3.81
N ILE A 60 16.78 -1.17 -2.94
CA ILE A 60 18.21 -1.42 -2.77
C ILE A 60 18.82 -2.04 -4.04
N ILE A 61 18.17 -3.05 -4.63
CA ILE A 61 18.64 -3.72 -5.85
C ILE A 61 18.70 -2.72 -7.02
N ARG A 62 17.66 -1.90 -7.19
CA ARG A 62 17.60 -0.84 -8.22
C ARG A 62 18.76 0.14 -8.06
N ARG A 63 19.06 0.57 -6.84
CA ARG A 63 20.20 1.45 -6.56
C ARG A 63 21.54 0.77 -6.90
N LYS A 64 21.74 -0.49 -6.49
CA LYS A 64 22.97 -1.24 -6.81
C LYS A 64 23.18 -1.45 -8.31
N LEU A 65 22.11 -1.72 -9.06
CA LEU A 65 22.18 -1.86 -10.52
C LEU A 65 22.53 -0.53 -11.19
N ALA A 66 21.97 0.58 -10.73
CA ALA A 66 22.31 1.91 -11.24
C ALA A 66 23.78 2.29 -10.96
N GLU A 67 24.31 1.95 -9.78
CA GLU A 67 25.73 2.12 -9.44
C GLU A 67 26.65 1.29 -10.38
N GLN A 68 26.25 0.06 -10.74
CA GLN A 68 27.00 -0.80 -11.65
C GLN A 68 26.98 -0.33 -13.12
N GLU A 69 25.87 0.25 -13.59
CA GLU A 69 25.81 0.85 -14.93
C GLU A 69 26.76 2.05 -15.06
N ASP A 70 26.85 2.89 -14.02
CA ASP A 70 27.75 4.05 -14.00
C ASP A 70 29.23 3.62 -14.02
N ASP A 71 29.60 2.60 -13.24
CA ASP A 71 30.95 2.00 -13.26
C ASP A 71 31.30 1.33 -14.60
N SER A 72 30.31 0.86 -15.37
CA SER A 72 30.54 0.21 -16.68
C SER A 72 30.76 1.18 -17.84
N LEU A 73 30.41 2.46 -17.63
CA LEU A 73 30.58 3.55 -18.60
C LEU A 73 31.88 4.34 -18.40
N TRP A 74 32.71 3.90 -17.45
CA TRP A 74 34.08 4.36 -17.21
C TRP A 74 35.10 3.30 -17.66
#